data_AF-A0A1Y2EG33-F1
#
_entry.id   AF-A0A1Y2EG33-F1
#
_cell.length_a   1.000
_cell.length_b   1.000
_cell.length_c   1.000
_cell.angle_alpha   90.00
_cell.angle_beta   90.00
_cell.angle_gamma   90.00
#
_symmetry.space_group_name_H-M   'P 1'
#
loop_
_entity.id
_entity.type
_entity.pdbx_description
1 polymer ?
#
loop_
_entity_poly.entity_id
_entity_poly.type
_entity_poly.pdbx_seq_one_letter_code
_entity_poly.pdbx_strand_id
1 'polypeptide(L)'
;METCSLCIKARISPAHLRACKLLDVVSPNHLELASLGGPAGSMSTNYRRQASETFVYQFLDTGMGPNGEGTIVVRCGEHGCFIISRTYAARWFPAFHAYSPDRAVDVIGTDR
;
A
#
# COMPACT_ATOMS: atom_id res chain seq x y z
N MET A 1 8.90 -8.82 13.29
CA MET A 1 9.99 -7.93 12.85
C MET A 1 9.37 -6.62 12.46
N GLU A 2 9.46 -5.61 13.32
CA GLU A 2 9.08 -4.24 13.01
C GLU A 2 10.14 -3.66 12.06
N THR A 3 9.76 -3.30 10.84
CA THR A 3 10.63 -2.53 9.96
C THR A 3 10.78 -1.13 10.56
N CYS A 4 11.98 -0.56 10.66
CA CYS A 4 12.19 0.81 11.16
C CYS A 4 12.23 1.81 9.98
N SER A 5 11.93 3.10 10.19
CA SER A 5 12.01 4.16 9.15
C SER A 5 13.37 4.19 8.43
N LEU A 6 14.46 3.85 9.14
CA LEU A 6 15.80 3.69 8.54
C LEU A 6 15.84 2.57 7.48
N CYS A 7 15.14 1.46 7.72
CA CYS A 7 15.09 0.31 6.80
C CYS A 7 14.34 0.66 5.50
N ILE A 8 13.31 1.50 5.59
CA ILE A 8 12.57 1.99 4.41
C ILE A 8 13.47 2.87 3.54
N LYS A 9 14.19 3.80 4.15
CA LYS A 9 15.14 4.68 3.44
C LYS A 9 16.30 3.91 2.78
N ALA A 10 16.66 2.74 3.32
CA ALA A 10 17.70 1.89 2.75
C ALA A 10 17.23 1.09 1.53
N ARG A 11 15.92 0.78 1.44
CA ARG A 11 15.36 -0.06 0.36
C ARG A 11 14.77 0.75 -0.79
N ILE A 12 14.24 1.93 -0.50
CA ILE A 12 13.61 2.83 -1.48
C ILE A 12 14.62 3.87 -1.92
N SER A 13 14.80 4.04 -3.24
CA SER A 13 15.78 4.98 -3.75
C SER A 13 15.49 6.42 -3.27
N PRO A 14 16.53 7.23 -3.00
CA PRO A 14 16.34 8.62 -2.62
C PRO A 14 15.55 9.43 -3.66
N ALA A 15 15.67 9.08 -4.95
CA ALA A 15 14.91 9.71 -6.03
C ALA A 15 13.41 9.41 -5.92
N HIS A 16 13.04 8.16 -5.63
CA HIS A 16 11.65 7.77 -5.42
C HIS A 16 11.05 8.50 -4.22
N LEU A 17 11.77 8.55 -3.08
CA LEU A 17 11.31 9.29 -1.92
C LEU A 17 11.12 10.79 -2.21
N ARG A 18 12.03 11.41 -2.97
CA ARG A 18 11.87 12.81 -3.42
C ARG A 18 10.65 13.00 -4.31
N ALA A 19 10.39 12.08 -5.23
CA ALA A 19 9.21 12.14 -6.09
C ALA A 19 7.93 12.05 -5.24
N CYS A 20 7.87 11.16 -4.26
CA CYS A 20 6.71 11.03 -3.37
C CYS A 20 6.40 12.29 -2.56
N LYS A 21 7.37 13.17 -2.29
CA LYS A 21 7.14 14.48 -1.65
C LYS A 21 6.35 15.45 -2.54
N LEU A 22 6.25 15.18 -3.83
CA LEU A 22 5.54 16.02 -4.80
C LEU A 22 4.16 15.46 -5.17
N LEU A 23 3.80 14.28 -4.65
CA LEU A 23 2.57 13.58 -5.01
C LEU A 23 1.57 13.66 -3.85
N ASP A 24 0.36 14.11 -4.16
CA ASP A 24 -0.75 14.11 -3.19
C ASP A 24 -1.32 12.71 -2.98
N VAL A 25 -1.30 11.86 -4.01
CA VAL A 25 -1.85 10.50 -3.99
C VAL A 25 -0.94 9.53 -4.74
N VAL A 26 -0.72 8.35 -4.16
CA VAL A 26 -0.14 7.18 -4.84
C VAL A 26 -1.00 5.95 -4.58
N SER A 27 -1.11 5.07 -5.57
CA SER A 27 -2.02 3.92 -5.51
C SER A 27 -1.34 2.59 -5.82
N PRO A 28 -0.34 2.17 -5.01
CA PRO A 28 0.40 0.96 -5.27
C PRO A 28 -0.48 -0.28 -5.11
N ASN A 29 -0.09 -1.35 -5.78
CA ASN A 29 -0.62 -2.66 -5.47
C ASN A 29 0.14 -3.33 -4.30
N HIS A 30 -0.41 -4.42 -3.78
CA HIS A 30 0.17 -5.18 -2.67
C HIS A 30 1.52 -5.88 -3.00
N LEU A 31 1.79 -6.24 -4.25
CA LEU A 31 3.07 -6.79 -4.72
C LEU A 31 4.17 -5.71 -4.89
N GLU A 32 3.80 -4.52 -5.40
CA GLU A 32 4.65 -3.32 -5.41
C GLU A 32 4.99 -2.93 -3.97
N LEU A 33 4.00 -2.93 -3.07
CA LEU A 33 4.22 -2.66 -1.65
C LEU A 33 5.20 -3.67 -1.04
N ALA A 34 5.04 -4.96 -1.32
CA ALA A 34 5.98 -6.00 -0.89
C ALA A 34 7.40 -5.78 -1.44
N SER A 35 7.50 -5.40 -2.72
CA SER A 35 8.78 -5.10 -3.39
C SER A 35 9.50 -3.90 -2.77
N LEU A 36 8.74 -2.88 -2.31
CA LEU A 36 9.27 -1.70 -1.62
C LEU A 36 9.71 -1.99 -0.17
N GLY A 37 9.41 -3.17 0.36
CA GLY A 37 9.76 -3.57 1.73
C GLY A 37 8.57 -3.82 2.65
N GLY A 38 7.35 -3.75 2.12
CA GLY A 38 6.15 -4.19 2.81
C GLY A 38 6.17 -5.70 3.10
N PRO A 39 5.20 -6.18 3.88
CA PRO A 39 5.06 -7.60 4.11
C PRO A 39 4.79 -8.25 2.76
N ALA A 40 5.66 -9.17 2.35
CA ALA A 40 5.35 -10.05 1.24
C ALA A 40 4.02 -10.74 1.58
N GLY A 41 3.09 -10.72 0.63
CA GLY A 41 1.96 -11.65 0.66
C GLY A 41 2.55 -13.04 0.71
N SER A 42 2.67 -13.58 1.92
CA SER A 42 3.11 -14.95 2.09
C SER A 42 2.09 -15.82 1.37
N MET A 43 2.57 -16.79 0.60
CA MET A 43 1.77 -17.90 0.07
C MET A 43 1.00 -18.69 1.18
N SER A 44 1.16 -18.33 2.46
CA SER A 44 0.25 -18.71 3.53
C SER A 44 -1.02 -17.85 3.50
N THR A 45 -2.13 -18.48 3.13
CA THR A 45 -3.58 -18.26 3.40
C THR A 45 -4.12 -17.04 4.19
N ASN A 46 -3.33 -16.23 4.88
CA ASN A 46 -3.77 -15.09 5.69
C ASN A 46 -2.99 -13.81 5.32
N TYR A 47 -3.53 -13.05 4.36
CA TYR A 47 -3.07 -11.69 4.10
C TYR A 47 -3.13 -10.83 5.38
N ARG A 48 -1.97 -10.31 5.81
CA ARG A 48 -1.84 -9.57 7.06
C ARG A 48 -2.10 -8.08 6.84
N ARG A 49 -3.38 -7.69 6.90
CA ARG A 49 -3.85 -6.29 6.81
C ARG A 49 -3.02 -5.33 7.68
N GLN A 50 -2.87 -5.67 8.96
CA GLN A 50 -2.09 -4.89 9.93
C GLN A 50 -0.64 -4.66 9.50
N ALA A 51 0.01 -5.68 8.95
CA ALA A 51 1.41 -5.55 8.55
C ALA A 51 1.56 -4.61 7.34
N SER A 52 0.57 -4.62 6.42
CA SER A 52 0.53 -3.67 5.29
C SER A 52 0.30 -2.25 5.78
N GLU A 53 -0.64 -2.05 6.71
CA GLU A 53 -0.88 -0.75 7.34
C GLU A 53 0.37 -0.21 8.04
N THR A 54 1.04 -1.03 8.87
CA THR A 54 2.26 -0.63 9.59
C THR A 54 3.34 -0.16 8.63
N PHE A 55 3.60 -0.91 7.56
CA PHE A 55 4.60 -0.51 6.58
C PHE A 55 4.22 0.80 5.88
N VAL A 56 2.94 0.97 5.51
CA VAL A 56 2.48 2.19 4.84
C VAL A 56 2.56 3.42 5.77
N TYR A 57 2.27 3.28 7.06
CA TYR A 57 2.50 4.36 8.03
C TYR A 57 3.97 4.77 8.08
N GLN A 58 4.88 3.80 8.15
CA GLN A 58 6.32 4.09 8.17
C GLN A 58 6.81 4.73 6.87
N PHE A 59 6.19 4.39 5.74
CA PHE A 59 6.45 5.03 4.46
C PHE A 59 5.93 6.48 4.45
N LEU A 60 4.74 6.74 4.98
CA LEU A 60 4.19 8.09 5.14
C LEU A 60 5.09 8.97 6.03
N ASP A 61 5.75 8.39 7.04
CA ASP A 61 6.73 9.10 7.89
C ASP A 61 7.98 9.59 7.11
N THR A 62 8.18 9.14 5.88
CA THR A 62 9.23 9.69 5.00
C THR A 62 8.85 11.06 4.39
N GLY A 63 7.58 11.46 4.51
CA GLY A 63 7.07 12.79 4.18
C GLY A 63 6.39 12.91 2.83
N MET A 64 5.45 12.02 2.49
CA MET A 64 4.73 12.04 1.21
C MET A 64 3.81 13.28 1.06
N GLY A 65 3.83 13.93 -0.11
CA GLY A 65 3.05 15.12 -0.42
C GLY A 65 3.73 16.42 0.03
N PRO A 66 3.36 17.59 -0.54
CA PRO A 66 4.07 18.85 -0.31
C PRO A 66 4.14 19.27 1.17
N ASN A 67 3.08 18.97 1.93
CA ASN A 67 2.99 19.21 3.39
C ASN A 67 3.20 17.93 4.21
N GLY A 68 3.60 16.83 3.55
CA GLY A 68 3.61 15.49 4.10
C GLY A 68 2.20 14.89 4.27
N GLU A 69 1.12 15.54 3.84
CA GLU A 69 -0.26 15.09 4.05
C GLU A 69 -0.77 14.16 2.94
N GLY A 70 0.15 13.58 2.17
CA GLY A 70 -0.16 12.67 1.07
C GLY A 70 -0.99 11.46 1.52
N THR A 71 -1.70 10.89 0.56
CA THR A 71 -2.62 9.77 0.74
C THR A 71 -2.14 8.57 -0.05
N ILE A 72 -2.19 7.40 0.57
CA ILE A 72 -1.87 6.12 -0.09
C ILE A 72 -3.13 5.29 -0.20
N VAL A 73 -3.40 4.79 -1.42
CA VAL A 73 -4.46 3.84 -1.70
C VAL A 73 -3.84 2.51 -2.10
N VAL A 74 -3.82 1.52 -1.20
CA VAL A 74 -3.23 0.22 -1.53
C VAL A 74 -4.28 -0.70 -2.10
N ARG A 75 -4.04 -1.23 -3.30
CA ARG A 75 -4.88 -2.24 -3.95
C ARG A 75 -4.41 -3.65 -3.58
N CYS A 76 -5.27 -4.43 -2.95
CA CYS A 76 -4.96 -5.73 -2.36
C CYS A 76 -5.68 -6.90 -3.06
N GLY A 77 -6.04 -6.75 -4.33
CA GLY A 77 -6.70 -7.80 -5.12
C GLY A 77 -8.00 -8.30 -4.46
N GLU A 78 -8.09 -9.62 -4.26
CA GLU A 78 -9.22 -10.29 -3.60
C GLU A 78 -9.45 -9.84 -2.15
N HIS A 79 -8.44 -9.24 -1.50
CA HIS A 79 -8.57 -8.72 -0.13
C HIS A 79 -9.18 -7.31 -0.07
N GLY A 80 -9.44 -6.69 -1.22
CA GLY A 80 -10.03 -5.36 -1.36
C GLY A 80 -8.97 -4.28 -1.49
N CYS A 81 -9.19 -3.14 -0.85
CA CYS A 81 -8.21 -2.05 -0.79
C CYS A 81 -8.31 -1.28 0.52
N PHE A 82 -7.30 -0.47 0.82
CA PHE A 82 -7.38 0.48 1.94
C PHE A 82 -6.76 1.83 1.60
N ILE A 83 -7.26 2.85 2.29
CA ILE A 83 -6.82 4.24 2.14
C ILE A 83 -6.27 4.71 3.49
N ILE A 84 -5.13 5.41 3.47
CA ILE A 84 -4.42 5.85 4.67
C ILE A 84 -3.65 7.16 4.41
N SER A 85 -3.56 8.00 5.44
CA SER A 85 -2.75 9.23 5.46
C SER A 85 -2.20 9.45 6.88
N ARG A 86 -1.32 10.45 7.06
CA ARG A 86 -0.95 10.91 8.41
C ARG A 86 -2.10 11.64 9.11
N THR A 87 -3.09 12.13 8.37
CA THR A 87 -4.21 12.92 8.90
C THR A 87 -5.41 12.07 9.30
N TYR A 88 -5.47 10.80 8.89
CA TYR A 88 -6.56 9.88 9.22
C TYR A 88 -6.13 8.41 9.23
N ALA A 89 -6.80 7.61 10.06
CA ALA A 89 -6.52 6.19 10.18
C ALA A 89 -6.90 5.40 8.92
N ALA A 90 -6.24 4.24 8.73
CA ALA A 90 -6.53 3.31 7.64
C ALA A 90 -8.03 2.95 7.57
N ARG A 91 -8.60 3.05 6.37
CA ARG A 91 -9.97 2.61 6.07
C ARG A 91 -9.96 1.54 4.99
N TRP A 92 -10.54 0.39 5.31
CA TRP A 92 -10.66 -0.74 4.38
C TRP A 92 -11.96 -0.72 3.60
N PHE A 93 -11.84 -1.15 2.35
CA PHE A 93 -12.96 -1.40 1.46
C PHE A 93 -12.89 -2.85 0.97
N PRO A 94 -14.02 -3.56 0.93
CA PRO A 94 -14.10 -4.94 0.44
C PRO A 94 -13.80 -5.02 -1.06
N ALA A 95 -13.32 -6.17 -1.52
CA ALA A 95 -13.18 -6.44 -2.96
C ALA A 95 -14.56 -6.47 -3.63
N PHE A 96 -14.65 -5.93 -4.85
CA PHE A 96 -15.91 -5.88 -5.60
C PHE A 96 -16.51 -7.29 -5.83
N HIS A 97 -15.67 -8.29 -6.10
CA HIS A 97 -16.12 -9.68 -6.32
C HIS A 97 -16.63 -10.37 -5.06
N ALA A 98 -16.41 -9.82 -3.86
CA ALA A 98 -17.04 -10.33 -2.64
C ALA A 98 -18.58 -10.24 -2.69
N TYR A 99 -19.13 -9.42 -3.59
CA TYR A 99 -20.56 -9.23 -3.78
C TYR A 99 -21.13 -9.91 -5.03
N SER A 100 -20.29 -10.36 -5.98
CA SER A 100 -20.72 -11.02 -7.24
C SER A 100 -19.56 -11.82 -7.86
N PRO A 101 -19.27 -13.03 -7.34
CA PRO A 101 -18.14 -13.87 -7.79
C PRO A 101 -18.29 -14.37 -9.23
N ASP A 102 -19.53 -14.41 -9.73
CA ASP A 102 -19.96 -14.84 -11.06
C ASP A 102 -19.68 -13.83 -12.19
N ARG A 103 -19.19 -12.62 -11.86
CA ARG A 103 -18.86 -11.55 -12.84
C ARG A 103 -17.39 -11.17 -12.88
N ALA A 104 -16.50 -12.03 -12.37
CA ALA A 104 -15.07 -11.82 -12.52
C ALA A 104 -14.64 -12.03 -13.98
N VAL A 105 -14.73 -10.97 -14.78
CA VAL A 105 -14.06 -10.88 -16.09
C VAL A 105 -12.60 -10.52 -15.84
N ASP A 106 -11.68 -11.22 -16.50
CA ASP A 106 -10.24 -10.90 -16.47
C ASP A 106 -10.04 -9.49 -17.03
N VAL A 107 -9.84 -8.51 -16.16
CA VAL A 107 -9.65 -7.11 -16.54
C VAL A 107 -8.16 -6.85 -16.68
N ILE A 108 -7.66 -6.76 -17.91
CA ILE A 108 -6.30 -6.26 -18.16
C ILE A 108 -6.21 -4.85 -17.56
N GLY A 109 -5.44 -4.69 -16.47
CA GLY A 109 -5.36 -3.47 -15.67
C GLY A 109 -5.62 -3.65 -14.17
N THR A 110 -6.14 -4.81 -13.73
CA THR A 110 -6.09 -5.22 -12.32
C THR A 110 -4.77 -5.95 -12.11
N ASP A 111 -3.77 -5.30 -11.51
CA ASP A 111 -2.44 -5.90 -11.54
C ASP A 111 -2.30 -7.23 -10.79
N ARG A 112 -1.57 -8.09 -11.48
CA ARG A 112 -1.19 -9.46 -11.14
C ARG A 112 0.13 -9.49 -10.40
#